data_AF-A0A6A9T640-F1
#
_entry.id   AF-A0A6A9T640-F1
#
_cell.length_a   1.000
_cell.length_b   1.000
_cell.length_c   1.000
_cell.angle_alpha   90.00
_cell.angle_beta   90.00
_cell.angle_gamma   90.00
#
_symmetry.space_group_name_H-M   'P 1'
#
loop_
_entity.id
_entity.type
_entity.pdbx_description
1 polymer ?
#
loop_
_entity_poly.entity_id
_entity_poly.type
_entity_poly.pdbx_seq_one_letter_code
_entity_poly.pdbx_strand_id
1 'polypeptide(L)'
;MSEHAEESLLVTYSVEGSEPISEAIVDAFLAAQIDVFEREQRLQEQISTDAIEGFDWGSNRSLQLRCELWGHRVVVTPDAIAIYD
;
A
#
# COMPACT_ATOMS: atom_id res chain seq x y z
N MET A 1 2.24 -29.13 -7.37
CA MET A 1 3.29 -28.09 -7.34
C MET A 1 2.55 -26.79 -7.46
N SER A 2 2.49 -26.00 -6.40
CA SER A 2 1.73 -24.76 -6.41
C SER A 2 2.46 -23.77 -7.33
N GLU A 3 1.83 -23.44 -8.45
CA GLU A 3 2.21 -22.29 -9.27
C GLU A 3 2.12 -21.04 -8.38
N HIS A 4 3.26 -20.56 -7.90
CA HIS A 4 3.36 -19.16 -7.51
C HIS A 4 3.25 -18.40 -8.83
N ALA A 5 2.06 -17.90 -9.17
CA ALA A 5 1.96 -16.84 -10.15
C ALA A 5 2.91 -15.74 -9.68
N GLU A 6 3.93 -15.43 -10.48
CA GLU A 6 4.84 -14.33 -10.19
C GLU A 6 4.03 -13.04 -10.35
N GLU A 7 3.47 -12.55 -9.24
CA GLU A 7 2.71 -11.28 -9.21
C GLU A 7 3.60 -10.18 -9.81
N SER A 8 3.09 -9.49 -10.84
CA SER A 8 3.86 -8.48 -11.55
C SER A 8 3.91 -7.19 -10.73
N LEU A 9 5.10 -6.64 -10.49
CA LEU A 9 5.23 -5.33 -9.85
C LEU A 9 4.62 -4.24 -10.75
N LEU A 10 3.56 -3.58 -10.27
CA LEU A 10 2.89 -2.49 -10.99
C LEU A 10 3.56 -1.15 -10.71
N VAL A 11 3.86 -0.86 -9.44
CA VAL A 11 4.50 0.40 -9.05
C VAL A 11 5.32 0.24 -7.76
N THR A 12 6.34 1.07 -7.62
CA THR A 12 6.98 1.38 -6.33
C THR A 12 6.89 2.88 -6.12
N TYR A 13 6.22 3.29 -5.05
CA TYR A 13 6.06 4.66 -4.61
C TYR A 13 6.95 4.90 -3.40
N SER A 14 7.73 5.98 -3.40
CA SER A 14 8.60 6.32 -2.27
C SER A 14 7.81 7.14 -1.27
N VAL A 15 7.89 6.78 0.01
CA VAL A 15 7.19 7.51 1.06
C VAL A 15 8.01 8.76 1.41
N GLU A 16 7.44 9.95 1.22
CA GLU A 16 8.13 11.23 1.42
C GLU A 16 7.90 11.83 2.81
N GLY A 17 8.98 11.91 3.60
CA GLY A 17 9.05 12.75 4.79
C GLY A 17 8.06 12.37 5.89
N SER A 18 7.02 13.18 6.05
CA SER A 18 5.99 13.02 7.09
C SER A 18 4.60 12.84 6.50
N GLU A 19 4.49 12.39 5.25
CA GLU A 19 3.18 12.10 4.66
C GLU A 19 2.49 10.94 5.41
N PRO A 20 1.15 11.00 5.58
CA PRO A 20 0.39 9.89 6.14
C PRO A 20 0.51 8.65 5.24
N ILE A 21 0.66 7.48 5.84
CA ILE A 21 0.77 6.22 5.07
C ILE A 21 -0.51 5.95 4.27
N SER A 22 -1.67 6.32 4.81
CA SER A 22 -2.96 6.24 4.13
C SER A 22 -3.02 7.09 2.85
N GLU A 23 -2.41 8.28 2.86
CA GLU A 23 -2.29 9.15 1.68
C GLU A 23 -1.30 8.56 0.67
N ALA A 24 -0.13 8.14 1.14
CA ALA A 24 0.88 7.48 0.31
C ALA A 24 0.35 6.21 -0.39
N ILE A 25 -0.53 5.44 0.27
CA ILE A 25 -1.21 4.29 -0.37
C ILE A 25 -2.06 4.75 -1.55
N VAL A 26 -2.88 5.80 -1.37
CA VAL A 26 -3.72 6.32 -2.45
C VAL A 26 -2.85 6.83 -3.61
N ASP A 27 -1.80 7.59 -3.30
CA ASP A 27 -0.90 8.13 -4.31
C ASP A 27 -0.12 7.05 -5.05
N ALA A 28 0.25 5.95 -4.38
CA ALA A 28 0.82 4.78 -5.04
C ALA A 28 -0.15 4.18 -6.07
N PHE A 29 -1.44 4.03 -5.75
CA PHE A 29 -2.43 3.54 -6.72
C PHE A 29 -2.61 4.50 -7.90
N LEU A 30 -2.64 5.81 -7.65
CA LEU A 30 -2.71 6.81 -8.72
C LEU A 30 -1.47 6.76 -9.63
N ALA A 31 -0.28 6.56 -9.06
CA ALA A 31 0.96 6.38 -9.81
C ALA A 31 0.97 5.08 -10.65
N ALA A 32 0.25 4.04 -10.20
CA ALA A 32 -0.01 2.83 -10.98
C ALA A 32 -1.11 3.01 -12.05
N GLN A 33 -1.64 4.22 -12.25
CA GLN A 33 -2.78 4.53 -13.12
C GLN A 33 -4.07 3.79 -12.73
N ILE A 34 -4.23 3.47 -11.45
CA ILE A 34 -5.45 2.87 -10.90
C ILE A 34 -6.22 3.97 -10.17
N ASP A 35 -7.33 4.42 -10.76
CA ASP A 35 -8.19 5.41 -10.11
C ASP A 35 -9.01 4.73 -8.99
N VAL A 36 -8.59 4.94 -7.75
CA VAL A 36 -9.27 4.42 -6.55
C VAL A 36 -10.50 5.22 -6.17
N PHE A 37 -10.67 6.44 -6.69
CA PHE A 37 -11.85 7.27 -6.42
C PHE A 37 -13.07 6.84 -7.24
N GLU A 38 -12.86 6.16 -8.37
CA GLU A 38 -13.92 5.51 -9.15
C GLU A 38 -14.34 4.15 -8.58
N ARG A 39 -13.66 3.63 -7.54
CA ARG A 39 -13.97 2.34 -6.93
C ARG A 39 -15.15 2.45 -5.96
N GLU A 40 -15.91 1.37 -5.84
CA GLU A 40 -17.08 1.30 -4.95
C GLU A 40 -16.70 1.44 -3.46
N GLN A 41 -15.58 0.86 -3.06
CA GLN A 41 -15.09 0.90 -1.68
C GLN A 41 -13.92 1.88 -1.57
N ARG A 42 -13.95 2.71 -0.53
CA ARG A 42 -12.88 3.63 -0.14
C ARG A 42 -11.81 2.90 0.67
N LEU A 43 -10.64 3.54 0.85
CA LEU A 43 -9.53 2.95 1.61
C LEU A 43 -9.94 2.57 3.04
N GLN A 44 -10.60 3.49 3.75
CA GLN A 44 -11.06 3.29 5.13
C GLN A 44 -12.12 2.18 5.29
N GLU A 45 -12.72 1.72 4.20
CA GLU A 45 -13.67 0.61 4.19
C GLU A 45 -12.97 -0.74 3.99
N GLN A 46 -11.72 -0.74 3.50
CA GLN A 46 -10.91 -1.94 3.30
C GLN A 46 -9.87 -2.16 4.41
N ILE A 47 -9.33 -1.08 4.96
CA ILE A 47 -8.34 -1.12 6.03
C ILE A 47 -8.60 0.00 7.05
N SER A 48 -8.30 -0.27 8.32
CA SER A 48 -8.35 0.76 9.35
C SER A 48 -7.17 1.73 9.18
N THR A 49 -7.43 2.92 8.63
CA THR A 49 -6.40 3.95 8.44
C THR A 49 -5.84 4.41 9.79
N ASP A 50 -6.65 4.51 10.83
CA ASP A 50 -6.16 4.85 12.17
C ASP A 50 -5.16 3.81 12.70
N ALA A 51 -5.37 2.53 12.41
CA ALA A 51 -4.46 1.48 12.83
C ALA A 51 -3.14 1.51 12.05
N ILE A 52 -3.17 1.82 10.74
CA ILE A 52 -1.92 1.89 9.95
C ILE A 52 -1.08 3.11 10.33
N GLU A 53 -1.70 4.25 10.64
CA GLU A 53 -0.97 5.43 11.12
C GLU A 53 -0.43 5.23 12.55
N GLY A 54 -1.04 4.31 13.31
CA GLY A 54 -0.61 3.97 14.67
C GLY A 54 0.66 3.12 14.74
N PHE A 55 1.18 2.61 13.62
CA PHE A 55 2.45 1.89 13.61
C PHE A 55 3.65 2.83 13.78
N ASP A 56 4.66 2.34 14.49
CA ASP A 56 5.94 3.05 14.64
C ASP A 56 6.85 2.81 13.42
N TRP A 57 6.47 3.41 12.30
CA TRP A 57 7.21 3.34 11.02
C TRP A 57 8.63 3.93 11.12
N GLY A 58 8.86 4.87 12.03
CA GLY A 58 10.17 5.52 12.24
C GLY A 58 11.15 4.70 13.07
N SER A 59 10.72 3.59 13.67
CA SER A 59 11.64 2.71 14.40
C SER A 59 12.61 2.00 13.43
N ASN A 60 13.89 1.86 13.80
CA ASN A 60 14.91 1.10 13.06
C ASN A 60 14.61 -0.42 12.92
N ARG A 61 13.37 -0.83 13.15
CA ARG A 61 12.89 -2.21 12.99
C ARG A 61 12.41 -2.37 11.55
N SER A 62 12.72 -3.53 10.96
CA SER A 62 12.19 -3.90 9.66
C SER A 62 10.70 -4.22 9.78
N LEU A 63 9.86 -3.17 9.80
CA LEU A 63 8.41 -3.29 9.75
C LEU A 63 7.95 -3.39 8.30
N GLN A 64 7.07 -4.35 8.03
CA GLN A 64 6.43 -4.50 6.74
C GLN A 64 4.97 -4.91 6.97
N LEU A 65 4.06 -4.17 6.34
CA LEU A 65 2.65 -4.53 6.26
C LEU A 65 2.39 -5.11 4.87
N ARG A 66 1.64 -6.21 4.81
CA ARG A 66 1.15 -6.82 3.57
C ARG A 66 -0.36 -6.95 3.66
N CYS A 67 -1.07 -6.41 2.69
CA CYS A 67 -2.53 -6.48 2.61
C CYS A 67 -3.00 -6.56 1.15
N GLU A 68 -4.26 -6.89 0.97
CA GLU A 68 -4.95 -6.77 -0.31
C GLU A 68 -5.84 -5.53 -0.27
N LEU A 69 -5.69 -4.64 -1.26
CA LEU A 69 -6.50 -3.44 -1.42
C LEU A 69 -6.93 -3.34 -2.88
N TRP A 70 -8.24 -3.17 -3.11
CA TRP A 70 -8.86 -3.12 -4.42
C TRP A 70 -8.50 -4.29 -5.35
N GLY A 71 -8.25 -5.47 -4.76
CA GLY A 71 -7.85 -6.68 -5.50
C GLY A 71 -6.37 -6.75 -5.85
N HIS A 72 -5.55 -5.81 -5.37
CA HIS A 72 -4.12 -5.79 -5.56
C HIS A 72 -3.38 -6.09 -4.26
N ARG A 73 -2.29 -6.82 -4.37
CA ARG A 73 -1.38 -6.98 -3.23
C ARG A 73 -0.58 -5.70 -3.02
N VAL A 74 -0.65 -5.18 -1.80
CA VAL A 74 0.06 -3.97 -1.37
C VAL A 74 1.04 -4.33 -0.27
N VAL A 75 2.28 -3.88 -0.44
CA VAL A 75 3.36 -4.00 0.54
C VAL A 75 3.78 -2.61 0.97
N VAL A 76 3.65 -2.33 2.26
CA VAL A 76 4.00 -1.04 2.86
C VAL A 76 5.21 -1.21 3.77
N THR A 77 6.18 -0.33 3.59
CA THR A 77 7.38 -0.16 4.43
C THR A 77 7.51 1.31 4.82
N PRO A 78 8.37 1.65 5.79
CA PRO A 78 8.61 3.06 6.14
C PRO A 78 9.07 3.92 4.96
N ASP A 79 9.79 3.34 4.01
CA ASP A 79 10.44 4.08 2.92
C ASP A 79 9.66 4.00 1.60
N ALA A 80 8.81 3.00 1.42
CA ALA A 80 8.17 2.73 0.14
C ALA A 80 6.90 1.88 0.24
N ILE A 81 6.05 2.04 -0.77
CA ILE A 81 4.86 1.22 -1.03
C ILE A 81 5.03 0.55 -2.39
N ALA A 82 4.80 -0.77 -2.43
CA ALA A 82 4.82 -1.55 -3.66
C ALA A 82 3.45 -2.19 -3.91
N ILE A 83 2.95 -2.11 -5.14
CA ILE A 83 1.68 -2.70 -5.56
C ILE A 83 1.95 -3.73 -6.66
N TYR A 84 1.31 -4.88 -6.56
CA TYR A 84 1.41 -5.99 -7.51
C TYR A 84 0.05 -6.31 -8.14
N ASP A 85 0.07 -6.99 -9.30
CA ASP A 85 -1.13 -7.44 -10.03
C ASP A 85 -1.92 -8.54 -9.32
#